data_AF-A0A151LJB1-F1
#
_entry.id   AF-A0A151LJB1-F1
#
_cell.length_a   1.000
_cell.length_b   1.000
_cell.length_c   1.000
_cell.angle_alpha   90.00
_cell.angle_beta   90.00
_cell.angle_gamma   90.00
#
_symmetry.space_group_name_H-M   'P 1'
#
loop_
_entity.id
_entity.type
_entity.pdbx_description
1 polymer ?
#
loop_
_entity_poly.entity_id
_entity_poly.type
_entity_poly.pdbx_seq_one_letter_code
_entity_poly.pdbx_strand_id
1 'polypeptide(L)'
;MCRFLTYYYILIYFIIIKNVFSFQPSQKAKIYYVNKIYSNNSINVNRTNISSHVKTYYTLRKNNIINFRKRKILAYATLKSQINNIFHGETDVTIFDKLLASISYILPTIDAIQSFVMPLVNILPIWTHKYLFQIERINQIYSSIPFMSFVTFMGLYFLFVKENKFKFHYFIRYHHMQSLILSMFGYALSLFYFRVFPYSYNDTDIFNLTILYSTMAIYFGSLIIPFFSSLLGYYIEIPVLSEAIKLHIGEKKNQKEDL
;
A
#
# COMPACT_ATOMS: atom_id res chain seq x y z
N MET A 1 -14.92 9.48 32.73
CA MET A 1 -13.63 9.22 32.07
C MET A 1 -13.78 8.64 30.64
N CYS A 2 -14.68 7.68 30.39
CA CYS A 2 -14.95 7.13 29.04
C CYS A 2 -15.37 8.17 27.98
N ARG A 3 -16.13 9.20 28.36
CA ARG A 3 -16.56 10.27 27.42
C ARG A 3 -15.42 11.14 26.87
N PHE A 4 -14.32 11.28 27.63
CA PHE A 4 -13.15 12.05 27.19
C PHE A 4 -12.26 11.26 26.22
N LEU A 5 -12.17 9.93 26.40
CA LEU A 5 -11.43 9.05 25.49
C LEU A 5 -12.13 8.91 24.13
N THR A 6 -13.47 8.80 24.11
CA THR A 6 -14.22 8.80 22.85
C THR A 6 -14.07 10.12 22.12
N TYR A 7 -14.07 11.24 22.83
CA TYR A 7 -13.86 12.56 22.23
C TYR A 7 -12.45 12.71 21.65
N TYR A 8 -11.43 12.19 22.33
CA TYR A 8 -10.05 12.22 21.83
C TYR A 8 -9.85 11.31 20.61
N TYR A 9 -10.51 10.14 20.57
CA TYR A 9 -10.49 9.25 19.41
C TYR A 9 -11.21 9.86 18.21
N ILE A 10 -12.36 10.52 18.44
CA ILE A 10 -13.08 11.28 17.41
C ILE A 10 -12.25 12.49 16.95
N LEU A 11 -11.52 13.16 17.85
CA LEU A 11 -10.66 14.29 17.52
C LEU A 11 -9.43 13.85 16.69
N ILE A 12 -8.77 12.75 17.08
CA ILE A 12 -7.70 12.13 16.29
C ILE A 12 -8.22 11.71 14.92
N TYR A 13 -9.40 11.11 14.87
CA TYR A 13 -10.08 10.75 13.62
C TYR A 13 -10.36 11.98 12.75
N PHE A 14 -10.83 13.08 13.32
CA PHE A 14 -11.03 14.36 12.60
C PHE A 14 -9.72 15.02 12.16
N ILE A 15 -8.63 14.89 12.93
CA ILE A 15 -7.30 15.41 12.59
C ILE A 15 -6.69 14.59 11.44
N ILE A 16 -6.83 13.26 11.48
CA ILE A 16 -6.43 12.36 10.39
C ILE A 16 -7.25 12.69 9.14
N ILE A 17 -8.57 12.84 9.25
CA ILE A 17 -9.44 13.24 8.13
C ILE A 17 -9.01 14.60 7.55
N LYS A 18 -8.75 15.62 8.37
CA LYS A 18 -8.29 16.94 7.88
C LYS A 18 -6.94 16.86 7.15
N ASN A 19 -6.00 16.05 7.63
CA ASN A 19 -4.70 15.86 6.98
C ASN A 19 -4.79 14.96 5.73
N VAL A 20 -5.79 14.09 5.64
CA VAL A 20 -6.09 13.30 4.44
C VAL A 20 -6.75 14.20 3.37
N PHE A 21 -7.59 15.16 3.76
CA PHE A 21 -8.18 16.15 2.84
C PHE A 21 -7.19 17.17 2.30
N SER A 22 -6.05 17.43 2.96
CA SER A 22 -4.99 18.29 2.41
C SER A 22 -4.14 17.59 1.34
N PHE A 23 -4.31 16.29 1.16
CA PHE A 23 -3.70 15.48 0.10
C PHE A 23 -4.65 15.24 -1.09
N GLN A 24 -5.55 16.18 -1.40
CA GLN A 24 -6.17 16.20 -2.72
C GLN A 24 -5.09 16.52 -3.77
N PRO A 25 -4.80 15.62 -4.73
CA PRO A 25 -3.97 15.99 -5.86
C PRO A 25 -4.70 17.09 -6.64
N SER A 26 -4.07 18.26 -6.71
CA SER A 26 -4.44 19.36 -7.58
C SER A 26 -4.91 18.86 -8.95
N GLN A 27 -6.18 19.15 -9.30
CA GLN A 27 -6.82 18.82 -10.57
C GLN A 27 -6.22 19.54 -11.79
N LYS A 28 -5.01 20.11 -11.69
CA LYS A 28 -4.29 20.73 -12.81
C LYS A 28 -3.03 19.96 -13.14
N ALA A 29 -3.19 18.72 -13.58
CA ALA A 29 -2.16 18.11 -14.42
C ALA A 29 -2.16 18.84 -15.77
N LYS A 30 -1.29 19.86 -15.93
CA LYS A 30 -0.94 20.37 -17.26
C LYS A 30 -0.37 19.19 -18.04
N ILE A 31 -1.16 18.66 -18.97
CA ILE A 31 -0.72 17.67 -19.95
C ILE A 31 0.30 18.39 -20.84
N TYR A 32 1.58 18.22 -20.53
CA TYR A 32 2.63 18.60 -21.46
C TYR A 32 2.67 17.53 -22.54
N TYR A 33 2.17 17.87 -23.73
CA TYR A 33 2.44 17.11 -24.94
C TYR A 33 3.95 17.14 -25.17
N VAL A 34 4.62 16.04 -24.83
CA VAL A 34 6.01 15.83 -25.24
C VAL A 34 5.98 15.55 -26.74
N ASN A 35 6.15 16.60 -27.53
CA ASN A 35 6.38 16.45 -28.95
C ASN A 35 7.65 15.62 -29.13
N LYS A 36 7.50 14.44 -29.75
CA LYS A 36 8.62 13.56 -30.09
C LYS A 36 9.37 14.22 -31.24
N ILE A 37 10.30 15.12 -30.91
CA ILE A 37 11.20 15.71 -31.89
C ILE A 37 12.09 14.57 -32.40
N TYR A 38 11.76 14.03 -33.57
CA TYR A 38 12.71 13.31 -34.40
C TYR A 38 13.80 14.32 -34.76
N SER A 39 14.90 14.30 -34.01
CA SER A 39 16.13 14.97 -34.39
C SER A 39 16.66 14.27 -35.62
N ASN A 40 16.26 14.74 -36.80
CA ASN A 40 16.94 14.44 -38.05
C ASN A 40 18.42 14.82 -37.86
N ASN A 41 19.31 13.81 -37.86
CA ASN A 41 20.73 14.04 -38.00
C ASN A 41 20.98 14.63 -39.39
N SER A 42 20.90 15.95 -39.52
CA SER A 42 21.41 16.65 -40.70
C SER A 42 22.93 16.63 -40.64
N ILE A 43 23.52 15.66 -41.34
CA ILE A 43 24.95 15.61 -41.63
C ILE A 43 25.22 16.71 -42.66
N ASN A 44 25.76 17.84 -42.20
CA ASN A 44 26.16 18.91 -43.11
C ASN A 44 27.58 18.62 -43.62
N VAL A 45 27.68 17.99 -44.79
CA VAL A 45 28.96 17.73 -45.47
C VAL A 45 29.28 18.94 -46.34
N ASN A 46 30.07 19.89 -45.81
CA ASN A 46 30.68 20.92 -46.65
C ASN A 46 31.82 20.28 -47.46
N ARG A 47 31.58 20.12 -48.75
CA ARG A 47 32.56 19.65 -49.72
C ARG A 47 33.31 20.86 -50.28
N THR A 48 34.51 21.11 -49.80
CA THR A 48 35.49 21.95 -50.50
C THR A 48 36.73 21.13 -50.77
N ASN A 49 36.95 20.85 -52.06
CA ASN A 49 38.18 20.26 -52.57
C ASN A 49 39.36 21.18 -52.27
N ILE A 50 40.48 20.64 -51.78
CA ILE A 50 41.88 20.94 -52.22
C ILE A 50 42.84 20.05 -51.39
N SER A 51 43.62 19.26 -52.13
CA SER A 51 45.00 18.78 -51.94
C SER A 51 45.71 18.85 -50.56
N SER A 52 46.42 17.75 -50.29
CA SER A 52 47.58 17.53 -49.42
C SER A 52 47.35 16.99 -48.00
N HIS A 53 48.11 15.93 -47.69
CA HIS A 53 48.08 15.06 -46.52
C HIS A 53 47.83 15.76 -45.17
N VAL A 54 46.65 15.55 -44.59
CA VAL A 54 46.41 15.77 -43.14
C VAL A 54 45.54 14.65 -42.60
N LYS A 55 46.09 13.83 -41.68
CA LYS A 55 45.32 12.83 -40.92
C LYS A 55 44.36 13.58 -39.98
N THR A 56 43.06 13.47 -40.24
CA THR A 56 42.02 14.00 -39.34
C THR A 56 41.82 13.04 -38.17
N TYR A 57 42.24 13.46 -36.97
CA TYR A 57 41.90 12.75 -35.74
C TYR A 57 40.55 13.24 -35.22
N TYR A 58 39.55 12.36 -35.21
CA TYR A 58 38.26 12.64 -34.57
C TYR A 58 38.37 12.29 -33.08
N THR A 59 38.15 13.27 -32.20
CA THR A 59 37.99 13.02 -30.76
C THR A 59 36.49 13.03 -30.40
N LEU A 60 35.94 11.85 -30.12
CA LEU A 60 34.58 11.71 -29.61
C LEU A 60 34.54 12.08 -28.12
N ARG A 61 34.16 13.32 -27.80
CA ARG A 61 33.91 13.74 -26.42
C ARG A 61 32.54 13.20 -25.95
N LYS A 62 32.55 12.05 -25.28
CA LYS A 62 31.35 11.42 -24.70
C LYS A 62 30.84 12.24 -23.51
N ASN A 63 29.80 13.05 -23.72
CA ASN A 63 29.16 13.85 -22.66
C ASN A 63 28.35 12.96 -21.69
N ASN A 64 29.02 12.45 -20.64
CA ASN A 64 28.41 11.62 -19.59
C ASN A 64 27.25 12.30 -18.84
N ILE A 65 27.22 13.64 -18.79
CA ILE A 65 26.21 14.43 -18.06
C ILE A 65 24.81 14.32 -18.69
N ILE A 66 24.72 14.30 -20.03
CA ILE A 66 23.44 14.22 -20.75
C ILE A 66 22.82 12.83 -20.58
N ASN A 67 23.65 11.78 -20.57
CA ASN A 67 23.21 10.41 -20.35
C ASN A 67 22.69 10.20 -18.92
N PHE A 68 23.30 10.85 -17.93
CA PHE A 68 22.83 10.77 -16.54
C PHE A 68 21.47 11.45 -16.34
N ARG A 69 21.24 12.64 -16.94
CA ARG A 69 19.94 13.32 -16.90
C ARG A 69 18.85 12.51 -17.61
N LYS A 70 19.13 11.95 -18.79
CA LYS A 70 18.18 11.07 -19.50
C LYS A 70 17.82 9.83 -18.68
N ARG A 71 18.80 9.18 -18.04
CA ARG A 71 18.56 8.03 -17.14
C ARG A 71 17.70 8.42 -15.93
N LYS A 72 17.92 9.59 -15.33
CA LYS A 72 17.08 10.09 -14.22
C LYS A 72 15.64 10.38 -14.66
N ILE A 73 15.44 11.02 -15.81
CA ILE A 73 14.10 11.31 -16.34
C ILE A 73 13.37 10.02 -16.69
N LEU A 74 14.05 9.06 -17.32
CA LEU A 74 13.47 7.75 -17.63
C LEU A 74 13.12 6.99 -16.35
N ALA A 75 14.02 6.96 -15.36
CA ALA A 75 13.78 6.31 -14.07
C ALA A 75 12.59 6.94 -13.31
N TYR A 76 12.46 8.27 -13.35
CA TYR A 76 11.31 8.96 -12.75
C TYR A 76 10.02 8.63 -13.50
N ALA A 77 10.04 8.59 -14.83
CA ALA A 77 8.88 8.23 -15.65
C ALA A 77 8.44 6.77 -15.41
N THR A 78 9.39 5.84 -15.32
CA THR A 78 9.10 4.43 -15.00
C THR A 78 8.58 4.26 -13.58
N LEU A 79 9.18 4.93 -12.61
CA LEU A 79 8.72 4.91 -11.22
C LEU A 79 7.30 5.49 -11.10
N LYS A 80 7.04 6.63 -11.75
CA LYS A 80 5.72 7.26 -11.78
C LYS A 80 4.67 6.34 -12.40
N SER A 81 5.02 5.63 -13.47
CA SER A 81 4.15 4.62 -14.09
C SER A 81 3.86 3.47 -13.13
N GLN A 82 4.89 2.93 -12.46
CA GLN A 82 4.73 1.86 -11.47
C GLN A 82 3.85 2.28 -10.28
N ILE A 83 4.07 3.49 -9.75
CA ILE A 83 3.26 4.03 -8.65
C ILE A 83 1.80 4.18 -9.09
N ASN A 84 1.54 4.68 -10.30
CA ASN A 84 0.18 4.81 -10.82
C ASN A 84 -0.51 3.45 -11.05
N ASN A 85 0.25 2.38 -11.31
CA ASN A 85 -0.29 1.02 -11.39
C ASN A 85 -0.58 0.42 -10.01
N ILE A 86 0.13 0.87 -8.97
CA ILE A 86 -0.12 0.42 -7.60
C ILE A 86 -1.29 1.19 -6.99
N PHE A 87 -1.40 2.49 -7.29
CA PHE A 87 -2.42 3.38 -6.74
C PHE A 87 -3.44 3.79 -7.79
N HIS A 88 -4.62 3.16 -7.78
CA HIS A 88 -5.72 3.56 -8.65
C HIS A 88 -6.74 4.40 -7.88
N GLY A 89 -6.89 5.66 -8.26
CA GLY A 89 -7.86 6.56 -7.64
C GLY A 89 -9.20 6.47 -8.33
N GLU A 90 -10.29 6.45 -7.56
CA GLU A 90 -11.64 6.43 -8.10
C GLU A 90 -12.39 7.71 -7.75
N THR A 91 -12.97 8.35 -8.76
CA THR A 91 -13.65 9.65 -8.62
C THR A 91 -15.06 9.54 -8.03
N ASP A 92 -15.68 8.37 -8.17
CA ASP A 92 -17.10 8.17 -7.91
C ASP A 92 -17.38 7.59 -6.50
N VAL A 93 -16.34 7.49 -5.67
CA VAL A 93 -16.43 6.91 -4.32
C VAL A 93 -16.88 7.97 -3.33
N THR A 94 -18.02 7.73 -2.67
CA THR A 94 -18.55 8.65 -1.65
C THR A 94 -17.70 8.62 -0.38
N ILE A 95 -17.81 9.66 0.46
CA ILE A 95 -17.10 9.70 1.75
C ILE A 95 -17.51 8.50 2.63
N PHE A 96 -18.78 8.09 2.58
CA PHE A 96 -19.25 6.94 3.33
C PHE A 96 -18.59 5.63 2.87
N ASP A 97 -18.40 5.45 1.55
CA ASP A 97 -17.72 4.28 1.00
C ASP A 97 -16.24 4.23 1.42
N LYS A 98 -15.57 5.39 1.50
CA LYS A 98 -14.19 5.49 1.99
C LYS A 98 -14.08 5.07 3.45
N LEU A 99 -15.00 5.56 4.29
CA LEU A 99 -15.03 5.18 5.70
C LEU A 99 -15.32 3.69 5.87
N LEU A 100 -16.31 3.16 5.16
CA LEU A 100 -16.67 1.75 5.24
C LEU A 100 -15.52 0.84 4.79
N ALA A 101 -14.85 1.21 3.69
CA ALA A 101 -13.65 0.51 3.22
C ALA A 101 -12.50 0.58 4.23
N SER A 102 -12.24 1.73 4.86
CA SER A 102 -11.15 1.87 5.84
C SER A 102 -11.39 1.08 7.12
N ILE A 103 -12.65 0.95 7.57
CA ILE A 103 -13.04 0.13 8.72
C ILE A 103 -12.66 -1.33 8.52
N SER A 104 -12.62 -1.81 7.27
CA SER A 104 -12.27 -3.19 6.97
C SER A 104 -10.92 -3.60 7.58
N TYR A 105 -9.92 -2.71 7.62
CA TYR A 105 -8.58 -3.00 8.11
C TYR A 105 -8.46 -3.05 9.64
N ILE A 106 -9.53 -2.75 10.39
CA ILE A 106 -9.51 -2.85 11.85
C ILE A 106 -9.31 -4.31 12.29
N LEU A 107 -9.99 -5.26 11.65
CA LEU A 107 -9.88 -6.69 12.00
C LEU A 107 -8.44 -7.22 11.89
N PRO A 108 -7.77 -7.16 10.72
CA PRO A 108 -6.41 -7.68 10.60
C PRO A 108 -5.42 -6.88 11.47
N THR A 109 -5.69 -5.61 11.78
CA THR A 109 -4.85 -4.83 12.71
C THR A 109 -4.98 -5.33 14.14
N ILE A 110 -6.19 -5.66 14.59
CA ILE A 110 -6.44 -6.28 15.89
C ILE A 110 -5.73 -7.63 15.99
N ASP A 111 -5.88 -8.48 14.97
CA ASP A 111 -5.24 -9.81 14.92
C ASP A 111 -3.71 -9.70 14.91
N ALA A 112 -3.16 -8.73 14.17
CA ALA A 112 -1.74 -8.44 14.12
C ALA A 112 -1.18 -8.00 15.47
N ILE A 113 -1.86 -7.04 16.12
CA ILE A 113 -1.44 -6.56 17.45
C ILE A 113 -1.49 -7.72 18.43
N GLN A 114 -2.59 -8.49 18.49
CA GLN A 114 -2.72 -9.64 19.38
C GLN A 114 -1.59 -10.65 19.20
N SER A 115 -1.23 -10.96 17.94
CA SER A 115 -0.19 -11.95 17.64
C SER A 115 1.22 -11.47 17.96
N PHE A 116 1.49 -10.17 17.78
CA PHE A 116 2.85 -9.61 17.82
C PHE A 116 3.07 -8.57 18.93
N VAL A 117 2.21 -8.52 19.97
CA VAL A 117 2.35 -7.58 21.11
C VAL A 117 3.77 -7.61 21.69
N MET A 118 4.28 -8.79 22.03
CA MET A 118 5.57 -8.90 22.71
C MET A 118 6.70 -8.37 21.84
N PRO A 119 6.91 -8.83 20.58
CA PRO A 119 7.86 -8.22 19.67
C PRO A 119 7.67 -6.71 19.45
N LEU A 120 6.42 -6.23 19.39
CA LEU A 120 6.11 -4.81 19.20
C LEU A 120 6.59 -3.94 20.36
N VAL A 121 6.41 -4.38 21.62
CA VAL A 121 6.87 -3.66 22.82
C VAL A 121 8.37 -3.38 22.74
N ASN A 122 9.14 -4.32 22.17
CA ASN A 122 10.59 -4.23 22.13
C ASN A 122 11.14 -3.29 21.06
N ILE A 123 10.40 -3.11 19.97
CA ILE A 123 10.79 -2.21 18.87
C ILE A 123 10.25 -0.80 19.10
N LEU A 124 9.05 -0.69 19.68
CA LEU A 124 8.34 0.57 19.80
C LEU A 124 8.87 1.42 20.96
N PRO A 125 8.88 2.77 20.82
CA PRO A 125 9.24 3.67 21.91
C PRO A 125 8.30 3.51 23.12
N ILE A 126 8.84 3.65 24.33
CA ILE A 126 8.10 3.52 25.61
C ILE A 126 6.79 4.33 25.65
N TRP A 127 6.75 5.49 25.01
CA TRP A 127 5.60 6.38 25.06
C TRP A 127 4.37 5.77 24.34
N THR A 128 4.61 4.87 23.40
CA THR A 128 3.56 4.18 22.64
C THR A 128 3.03 2.94 23.36
N HIS A 129 3.78 2.40 24.35
CA HIS A 129 3.41 1.19 25.08
C HIS A 129 2.06 1.35 25.78
N LYS A 130 1.75 2.55 26.29
CA LYS A 130 0.45 2.84 26.90
C LYS A 130 -0.72 2.54 25.96
N TYR A 131 -0.60 2.92 24.68
CA TYR A 131 -1.65 2.67 23.68
C TYR A 131 -1.68 1.20 23.27
N LEU A 132 -0.51 0.58 23.12
CA LEU A 132 -0.39 -0.83 22.78
C LEU A 132 -1.08 -1.72 23.82
N PHE A 133 -0.80 -1.52 25.11
CA PHE A 133 -1.43 -2.28 26.19
C PHE A 133 -2.92 -2.00 26.35
N GLN A 134 -3.40 -0.80 25.98
CA GLN A 134 -4.84 -0.52 25.93
C GLN A 134 -5.53 -1.37 24.86
N ILE A 135 -4.94 -1.47 23.67
CA ILE A 135 -5.47 -2.31 22.58
C ILE A 135 -5.39 -3.79 22.97
N GLU A 136 -4.29 -4.21 23.57
CA GLU A 136 -4.13 -5.59 24.06
C GLU A 136 -5.24 -5.96 25.06
N ARG A 137 -5.58 -5.08 25.99
CA ARG A 137 -6.67 -5.34 26.94
C ARG A 137 -8.01 -5.55 26.24
N ILE A 138 -8.30 -4.80 25.18
CA ILE A 138 -9.49 -5.00 24.35
C ILE A 138 -9.41 -6.37 23.65
N ASN A 139 -8.24 -6.72 23.12
CA ASN A 139 -8.00 -8.00 22.45
C ASN A 139 -8.13 -9.20 23.40
N GLN A 140 -7.76 -9.06 24.67
CA GLN A 140 -7.95 -10.09 25.70
C GLN A 140 -9.44 -10.34 25.96
N ILE A 141 -10.26 -9.29 26.03
CA ILE A 141 -11.72 -9.43 26.14
C ILE A 141 -12.27 -10.11 24.89
N TYR A 142 -11.84 -9.68 23.71
CA TYR A 142 -12.26 -10.27 22.44
C TYR A 142 -11.89 -11.76 22.34
N SER A 143 -10.70 -12.14 22.81
CA SER A 143 -10.18 -13.52 22.80
C SER A 143 -10.77 -14.40 23.89
N SER A 144 -11.40 -13.81 24.92
CA SER A 144 -12.09 -14.57 25.97
C SER A 144 -13.29 -15.35 25.43
N ILE A 145 -13.84 -14.89 24.29
CA ILE A 145 -14.95 -15.56 23.62
C ILE A 145 -14.39 -16.53 22.56
N PRO A 146 -14.65 -17.84 22.69
CA PRO A 146 -14.11 -18.82 21.76
C PRO A 146 -14.64 -18.56 20.34
N PHE A 147 -13.78 -18.73 19.34
CA PHE A 147 -14.08 -18.54 17.93
C PHE A 147 -14.55 -17.14 17.53
N MET A 148 -14.43 -16.12 18.39
CA MET A 148 -14.88 -14.76 18.06
C MET A 148 -14.20 -14.21 16.79
N SER A 149 -12.88 -14.38 16.63
CA SER A 149 -12.15 -13.99 15.41
C SER A 149 -12.68 -14.67 14.15
N PHE A 150 -13.08 -15.94 14.25
CA PHE A 150 -13.66 -16.66 13.13
C PHE A 150 -15.07 -16.16 12.80
N VAL A 151 -15.88 -15.90 13.82
CA VAL A 151 -17.25 -15.37 13.65
C VAL A 151 -17.23 -13.98 13.05
N THR A 152 -16.35 -13.09 13.50
CA THR A 152 -16.22 -11.74 12.92
C THR A 152 -15.70 -11.78 11.49
N PHE A 153 -14.69 -12.61 11.21
CA PHE A 153 -14.20 -12.86 9.86
C PHE A 153 -15.33 -13.31 8.93
N MET A 154 -16.06 -14.35 9.32
CA MET A 154 -17.17 -14.89 8.52
C MET A 154 -18.32 -13.89 8.39
N GLY A 155 -18.63 -13.15 9.45
CA GLY A 155 -19.64 -12.10 9.44
C GLY A 155 -19.31 -10.99 8.44
N LEU A 156 -18.08 -10.48 8.45
CA LEU A 156 -17.62 -9.47 7.50
C LEU A 156 -17.59 -10.02 6.06
N TYR A 157 -17.15 -11.26 5.87
CA TYR A 157 -17.18 -11.91 4.55
C TYR A 157 -18.60 -12.03 4.00
N PHE A 158 -19.55 -12.51 4.80
CA PHE A 158 -20.94 -12.66 4.36
C PHE A 158 -21.65 -11.32 4.16
N LEU A 159 -21.28 -10.30 4.93
CA LEU A 159 -21.93 -9.00 4.83
C LEU A 159 -21.45 -8.20 3.61
N PHE A 160 -20.13 -8.15 3.38
CA PHE A 160 -19.54 -7.27 2.38
C PHE A 160 -19.10 -7.98 1.09
N VAL A 161 -18.88 -9.28 1.12
CA VAL A 161 -18.23 -9.99 0.01
C VAL A 161 -19.18 -10.98 -0.66
N LYS A 162 -19.74 -11.92 0.12
CA LYS A 162 -20.58 -12.99 -0.42
C LYS A 162 -21.92 -12.43 -0.85
N GLU A 163 -22.29 -12.71 -2.11
CA GLU A 163 -23.57 -12.41 -2.76
C GLU A 163 -24.03 -10.96 -2.57
N ASN A 164 -24.20 -10.23 -3.68
CA ASN A 164 -24.37 -8.79 -3.70
C ASN A 164 -25.76 -8.30 -3.19
N LYS A 165 -26.32 -8.91 -2.14
CA LYS A 165 -27.63 -8.61 -1.54
C LYS A 165 -27.76 -7.13 -1.20
N PHE A 166 -26.68 -6.50 -0.74
CA PHE A 166 -26.64 -5.08 -0.37
C PHE A 166 -26.10 -4.15 -1.48
N LYS A 167 -25.83 -4.64 -2.69
CA LYS A 167 -25.30 -3.85 -3.84
C LYS A 167 -24.17 -2.88 -3.47
N PHE A 168 -23.21 -3.33 -2.66
CA PHE A 168 -22.08 -2.48 -2.26
C PHE A 168 -21.18 -2.14 -3.47
N HIS A 169 -20.59 -0.94 -3.43
CA HIS A 169 -19.64 -0.50 -4.45
C HIS A 169 -18.44 -1.44 -4.51
N TYR A 170 -17.89 -1.66 -5.71
CA TYR A 170 -16.73 -2.54 -5.92
C TYR A 170 -15.54 -2.17 -5.01
N PHE A 171 -15.34 -0.86 -4.78
CA PHE A 171 -14.35 -0.30 -3.85
C PHE A 171 -14.41 -0.91 -2.45
N ILE A 172 -15.60 -0.96 -1.85
CA ILE A 172 -15.81 -1.51 -0.51
C ILE A 172 -15.47 -3.00 -0.53
N ARG A 173 -15.99 -3.75 -1.51
CA ARG A 173 -15.79 -5.20 -1.63
C ARG A 173 -14.31 -5.54 -1.75
N TYR A 174 -13.57 -4.78 -2.56
CA TYR A 174 -12.14 -4.95 -2.76
C TYR A 174 -11.36 -4.77 -1.46
N HIS A 175 -11.54 -3.65 -0.76
CA HIS A 175 -10.83 -3.37 0.49
C HIS A 175 -11.20 -4.38 1.60
N HIS A 176 -12.47 -4.77 1.70
CA HIS A 176 -12.89 -5.80 2.64
C HIS A 176 -12.23 -7.15 2.36
N MET A 177 -12.15 -7.58 1.10
CA MET A 177 -11.45 -8.82 0.78
C MET A 177 -9.96 -8.74 1.00
N GLN A 178 -9.34 -7.61 0.64
CA GLN A 178 -7.94 -7.38 0.92
C GLN A 178 -7.64 -7.51 2.41
N SER A 179 -8.46 -6.88 3.25
CA SER A 179 -8.35 -6.95 4.70
C SER A 179 -8.53 -8.38 5.24
N LEU A 180 -9.54 -9.12 4.77
CA LEU A 180 -9.80 -10.49 5.19
C LEU A 180 -8.61 -11.41 4.85
N ILE A 181 -8.09 -11.32 3.63
CA ILE A 181 -6.92 -12.13 3.24
C ILE A 181 -5.69 -11.73 4.08
N LEU A 182 -5.51 -10.45 4.41
CA LEU A 182 -4.44 -10.00 5.31
C LEU A 182 -4.58 -10.53 6.74
N SER A 183 -5.82 -10.67 7.25
CA SER A 183 -6.09 -11.31 8.54
C SER A 183 -5.67 -12.79 8.50
N MET A 184 -6.08 -13.53 7.46
CA MET A 184 -5.68 -14.93 7.28
C MET A 184 -4.16 -15.08 7.17
N PHE A 185 -3.51 -14.19 6.41
CA PHE A 185 -2.05 -14.20 6.27
C PHE A 185 -1.35 -13.91 7.59
N GLY A 186 -1.82 -12.91 8.36
CA GLY A 186 -1.28 -12.60 9.67
C GLY A 186 -1.38 -13.75 10.66
N TYR A 187 -2.51 -14.45 10.66
CA TYR A 187 -2.72 -15.64 11.49
C TYR A 187 -1.78 -16.80 11.09
N ALA A 188 -1.64 -17.06 9.79
CA ALA A 188 -0.70 -18.07 9.30
C ALA A 188 0.75 -17.71 9.67
N LEU A 189 1.10 -16.43 9.57
CA LEU A 189 2.42 -15.92 9.91
C LEU A 189 2.74 -16.07 11.40
N SER A 190 1.79 -15.76 12.28
CA SER A 190 1.98 -15.89 13.73
C SER A 190 2.10 -17.36 14.15
N LEU A 191 1.28 -18.26 13.58
CA LEU A 191 1.42 -19.69 13.79
C LEU A 191 2.80 -20.19 13.33
N PHE A 192 3.26 -19.75 12.16
CA PHE A 192 4.58 -20.14 11.66
C PHE A 192 5.70 -19.73 12.63
N TYR A 193 5.73 -18.49 13.09
CA TYR A 193 6.81 -17.99 13.95
C TYR A 193 6.75 -18.43 15.41
N PHE A 194 5.56 -18.64 15.99
CA PHE A 194 5.43 -18.93 17.43
C PHE A 194 5.05 -20.38 17.74
N ARG A 195 4.52 -21.14 16.77
CA ARG A 195 4.11 -22.53 16.94
C ARG A 195 5.04 -23.50 16.23
N VAL A 196 5.42 -23.20 14.99
CA VAL A 196 6.28 -24.08 14.17
C VAL A 196 7.74 -23.83 14.46
N PHE A 197 8.16 -22.57 14.46
CA PHE A 197 9.45 -22.16 15.00
C PHE A 197 9.26 -21.90 16.51
N PRO A 198 9.99 -22.56 17.42
CA PRO A 198 9.94 -22.25 18.84
C PRO A 198 10.74 -20.97 19.12
N TYR A 199 10.32 -19.86 18.51
CA TYR A 199 10.97 -18.57 18.66
C TYR A 199 10.75 -18.07 20.09
N SER A 200 11.82 -18.06 20.89
CA SER A 200 11.84 -17.45 22.23
C SER A 200 12.49 -16.08 22.15
N TYR A 201 11.73 -15.04 22.48
CA TYR A 201 12.19 -13.65 22.38
C TYR A 201 13.49 -13.34 23.15
N ASN A 202 13.79 -14.11 24.21
CA ASN A 202 14.95 -13.87 25.07
C ASN A 202 16.27 -14.50 24.58
N ASP A 203 16.23 -15.55 23.74
CA ASP A 203 17.41 -16.38 23.42
C ASP A 203 17.48 -16.68 21.91
N THR A 204 17.41 -15.65 21.04
CA THR A 204 17.48 -15.86 19.58
C THR A 204 18.68 -15.20 18.94
N ASP A 205 19.32 -15.96 18.04
CA ASP A 205 20.33 -15.46 17.12
C ASP A 205 19.85 -14.21 16.35
N ILE A 206 20.78 -13.29 16.12
CA ILE A 206 20.55 -12.03 15.39
C ILE A 206 19.85 -12.26 14.03
N PHE A 207 20.15 -13.38 13.39
CA PHE A 207 19.54 -13.76 12.11
C PHE A 207 18.02 -13.97 12.22
N ASN A 208 17.57 -14.74 13.21
CA ASN A 208 16.14 -15.03 13.42
C ASN A 208 15.37 -13.76 13.82
N LEU A 209 15.97 -12.93 14.68
CA LEU A 209 15.42 -11.64 15.08
C LEU A 209 15.25 -10.70 13.87
N THR A 210 16.27 -10.65 13.01
CA THR A 210 16.24 -9.82 11.78
C THR A 210 15.15 -10.28 10.84
N ILE A 211 14.97 -11.59 10.65
CA ILE A 211 13.91 -12.15 9.82
C ILE A 211 12.53 -11.79 10.40
N LEU A 212 12.31 -12.04 11.70
CA LEU A 212 11.04 -11.74 12.35
C LEU A 212 10.67 -10.27 12.19
N TYR A 213 11.58 -9.35 12.52
CA TYR A 213 11.32 -7.92 12.43
C TYR A 213 11.17 -7.42 10.99
N SER A 214 11.92 -7.97 10.04
CA SER A 214 11.76 -7.63 8.63
C SER A 214 10.38 -8.06 8.12
N THR A 215 9.94 -9.27 8.46
CA THR A 215 8.63 -9.79 8.08
C THR A 215 7.50 -9.03 8.77
N MET A 216 7.65 -8.70 10.05
CA MET A 216 6.71 -7.83 10.77
C MET A 216 6.60 -6.47 10.12
N ALA A 217 7.72 -5.83 9.76
CA ALA A 217 7.70 -4.52 9.11
C ALA A 217 6.94 -4.56 7.78
N ILE A 218 7.14 -5.60 6.97
CA ILE A 218 6.39 -5.81 5.72
C ILE A 218 4.89 -6.02 6.01
N TYR A 219 4.56 -6.86 6.98
CA TYR A 219 3.18 -7.16 7.33
C TYR A 219 2.43 -5.92 7.87
N PHE A 220 2.98 -5.20 8.84
CA PHE A 220 2.40 -3.96 9.34
C PHE A 220 2.33 -2.87 8.25
N GLY A 221 3.34 -2.78 7.37
CA GLY A 221 3.28 -1.92 6.18
C GLY A 221 2.10 -2.26 5.27
N SER A 222 1.84 -3.55 5.05
CA SER A 222 0.71 -4.03 4.25
C SER A 222 -0.66 -3.75 4.89
N LEU A 223 -0.72 -3.46 6.19
CA LEU A 223 -1.95 -3.01 6.88
C LEU A 223 -2.12 -1.50 6.80
N ILE A 224 -1.05 -0.77 7.13
CA ILE A 224 -1.09 0.69 7.30
C ILE A 224 -1.27 1.40 5.96
N ILE A 225 -0.56 0.97 4.90
CA ILE A 225 -0.59 1.66 3.61
C ILE A 225 -1.98 1.54 2.94
N PRO A 226 -2.60 0.34 2.82
CA PRO A 226 -3.99 0.18 2.35
C PRO A 226 -5.04 0.88 3.20
N PHE A 227 -4.85 0.93 4.52
CA PHE A 227 -5.73 1.71 5.39
C PHE A 227 -5.76 3.19 5.01
N PHE A 228 -4.59 3.85 4.90
CA PHE A 228 -4.54 5.26 4.48
C PHE A 228 -5.00 5.48 3.05
N SER A 229 -4.69 4.55 2.15
CA SER A 229 -5.14 4.59 0.76
C SER A 229 -6.66 4.54 0.65
N SER A 230 -7.31 3.67 1.42
CA SER A 230 -8.77 3.56 1.43
C SER A 230 -9.45 4.84 1.95
N LEU A 231 -8.86 5.50 2.95
CA LEU A 231 -9.32 6.81 3.43
C LEU A 231 -9.23 7.91 2.37
N LEU A 232 -8.19 7.87 1.53
CA LEU A 232 -8.02 8.79 0.42
C LEU A 232 -8.93 8.45 -0.78
N GLY A 233 -9.38 7.20 -0.90
CA GLY A 233 -10.17 6.69 -2.02
C GLY A 233 -9.34 6.08 -3.14
N TYR A 234 -8.16 5.53 -2.80
CA TYR A 234 -7.28 4.81 -3.72
C TYR A 234 -7.31 3.31 -3.44
N TYR A 235 -7.33 2.51 -4.49
CA TYR A 235 -6.96 1.11 -4.46
C TYR A 235 -5.45 0.98 -4.33
N ILE A 236 -4.98 0.10 -3.45
CA ILE A 236 -3.60 -0.39 -3.50
C ILE A 236 -3.59 -1.78 -4.08
N GLU A 237 -2.80 -1.94 -5.13
CA GLU A 237 -2.49 -3.24 -5.69
C GLU A 237 -1.26 -3.84 -4.98
N ILE A 238 -1.50 -4.69 -3.98
CA ILE A 238 -0.46 -5.56 -3.43
C ILE A 238 -0.26 -6.74 -4.42
N PRO A 239 0.97 -7.01 -4.89
CA PRO A 239 1.24 -8.11 -5.81
C PRO A 239 0.71 -9.45 -5.28
N VAL A 240 0.24 -10.32 -6.18
CA VAL A 240 -0.40 -11.63 -5.89
C VAL A 240 -1.75 -11.51 -5.18
N LEU A 241 -1.84 -10.68 -4.14
CA LEU A 241 -3.05 -10.47 -3.38
C LEU A 241 -4.16 -9.82 -4.22
N SER A 242 -3.82 -8.81 -5.00
CA SER A 242 -4.79 -8.08 -5.83
C SER A 242 -5.34 -8.94 -6.95
N GLU A 243 -4.51 -9.82 -7.51
CA GLU A 243 -4.93 -10.82 -8.49
C GLU A 243 -5.88 -11.83 -7.87
N ALA A 244 -5.57 -12.33 -6.66
CA ALA A 244 -6.46 -13.22 -5.92
C ALA A 244 -7.82 -12.58 -5.60
N ILE A 245 -7.83 -11.28 -5.24
CA ILE A 245 -9.07 -10.53 -5.00
C ILE A 245 -9.88 -10.39 -6.28
N LYS A 246 -9.24 -9.98 -7.39
CA LYS A 246 -9.89 -9.84 -8.71
C LYS A 246 -10.47 -11.19 -9.17
N LEU A 247 -9.75 -12.28 -8.96
CA LEU A 247 -10.23 -13.64 -9.25
C LEU A 247 -11.46 -14.01 -8.42
N HIS A 248 -11.49 -13.64 -7.12
CA HIS A 248 -12.57 -14.03 -6.21
C HIS A 248 -13.83 -13.17 -6.33
N ILE A 249 -13.67 -11.85 -6.43
CA ILE A 249 -14.79 -10.89 -6.51
C ILE A 249 -15.29 -10.75 -7.96
N GLY A 250 -14.44 -11.06 -8.94
CA GLY A 250 -14.58 -10.71 -10.34
C GLY A 250 -13.87 -9.40 -10.66
N GLU A 251 -13.54 -9.19 -11.93
CA GLU A 251 -12.98 -7.91 -12.39
C GLU A 251 -14.03 -6.80 -12.30
N LYS A 252 -13.58 -5.57 -12.11
CA LYS A 252 -14.44 -4.40 -12.19
C LYS A 252 -14.98 -4.30 -13.62
N LYS A 253 -16.31 -4.43 -13.78
CA LYS A 253 -16.96 -4.20 -15.08
C LYS A 253 -16.68 -2.77 -15.54
N ASN A 254 -15.97 -2.64 -16.65
CA ASN A 254 -15.78 -1.35 -17.30
C ASN A 254 -17.10 -0.98 -17.98
N GLN A 255 -17.71 0.15 -17.59
CA GLN A 255 -18.93 0.69 -18.21
C GLN A 255 -18.79 1.03 -19.71
N LYS A 256 -17.66 0.72 -20.35
CA LYS A 256 -17.38 0.97 -21.76
C LYS A 256 -17.64 -0.23 -22.68
N GLU A 257 -17.92 -1.41 -22.14
CA GLU A 257 -18.12 -2.63 -22.95
C GLU A 257 -19.60 -3.00 -23.14
N ASP A 258 -20.52 -2.25 -22.54
CA ASP A 258 -21.98 -2.49 -22.62
C ASP A 258 -22.74 -1.42 -23.45
N LEU A 259 -22.07 -0.73 -24.38
CA LEU A 259 -22.66 0.19 -25.37
C LEU A 259 -22.18 -0.16 -26.78
#